data_AF-A0A2H6NDD0-F1
#
_entry.id   AF-A0A2H6NDD0-F1
#
_cell.length_a   1.000
_cell.length_b   1.000
_cell.length_c   1.000
_cell.angle_alpha   90.00
_cell.angle_beta   90.00
_cell.angle_gamma   90.00
#
_symmetry.space_group_name_H-M   'P 1'
#
loop_
_entity.id
_entity.type
_entity.pdbx_description
1 polymer ?
#
loop_
_entity_poly.entity_id
_entity_poly.type
_entity_poly.pdbx_seq_one_letter_code
_entity_poly.pdbx_strand_id
1 'polypeptide(L)'
;DLAKFCTERSDGSLYFKESQRLPQEVADRLLQIMAYQELLNDGTVGIFQGNQIRLKQACIRKAKISAQSFKKAFCHHKLVQLDAAGMNETVTIADVMNGLGSSKWIQNNLQYLVLDSLTLFPTNSYERFFSQFPGLRSLSITNVLFGDEHLADIATLPRLESLNISNTSVTNISALLACRNHLKSLTMYSLKCLKMPTTKFLDVIRELKYLVHLDISDNQHSGSEIAFCLLRQKDILPNLVSLDISGNKSITDEAVEAFVRQRPRMHFIGLLGTAAG
;
A
#
# COMPACT_ATOMS: atom_id res chain seq x y z
N ASP A 1 14.39 25.11 13.76
CA ASP A 1 15.84 24.99 13.89
C ASP A 1 16.17 23.81 14.79
N LEU A 2 16.54 22.67 14.20
CA LEU A 2 16.86 21.43 14.92
C LEU A 2 18.14 21.55 15.77
N ALA A 3 19.05 22.45 15.41
CA ALA A 3 20.34 22.62 16.10
C ALA A 3 20.16 23.10 17.56
N LYS A 4 19.05 23.80 17.85
CA LYS A 4 18.70 24.22 19.21
C LYS A 4 18.40 23.04 20.13
N PHE A 5 17.73 22.01 19.59
CA PHE A 5 17.20 20.88 20.38
C PHE A 5 17.99 19.58 20.23
N CYS A 6 18.92 19.51 19.28
CA CYS A 6 19.68 18.30 18.99
C CYS A 6 21.19 18.51 19.13
N THR A 7 21.90 17.44 19.47
CA THR A 7 23.36 17.35 19.43
C THR A 7 23.76 16.29 18.41
N GLU A 8 24.93 16.42 17.81
CA GLU A 8 25.47 15.47 16.84
C GLU A 8 26.26 14.35 17.55
N ARG A 9 26.06 13.10 17.13
CA ARG A 9 26.87 11.94 17.53
C ARG A 9 28.15 11.89 16.70
N SER A 10 29.10 11.06 17.11
CA SER A 10 30.35 10.84 16.37
C SER A 10 30.15 10.28 14.95
N ASP A 11 29.00 9.67 14.66
CA ASP A 11 28.64 9.14 13.34
C ASP A 11 27.85 10.14 12.47
N GLY A 12 27.76 11.41 12.89
CA GLY A 12 27.02 12.46 12.19
C GLY A 12 25.51 12.44 12.41
N SER A 13 24.98 11.46 13.16
CA SER A 13 23.55 11.38 13.45
C SER A 13 23.14 12.32 14.59
N LEU A 14 21.99 12.97 14.46
CA LEU A 14 21.47 13.85 15.49
C LEU A 14 20.79 13.05 16.60
N TYR A 15 20.80 13.58 17.83
CA TYR A 15 20.02 13.07 18.94
C TYR A 15 19.43 14.20 19.77
N PHE A 16 18.26 13.95 20.36
CA PHE A 16 17.54 14.94 21.15
C PHE A 16 18.28 15.24 22.46
N LYS A 17 18.51 16.52 22.76
CA LYS A 17 19.21 16.98 23.98
C LYS A 17 18.41 16.71 25.25
N GLU A 18 17.09 16.78 25.17
CA GLU A 18 16.24 16.68 26.36
C GLU A 18 16.18 15.24 26.89
N SER A 19 16.22 15.13 28.22
CA SER A 19 16.15 13.85 28.93
C SER A 19 14.71 13.36 29.14
N GLN A 20 13.72 14.20 28.87
CA GLN A 20 12.30 13.86 29.01
C GLN A 20 11.77 13.16 27.77
N ARG A 21 10.89 12.18 27.99
CA ARG A 21 10.24 11.46 26.91
C ARG A 21 9.17 12.32 26.27
N LEU A 22 9.18 12.39 24.95
CA LEU A 22 8.09 13.01 24.20
C LEU A 22 6.85 12.09 24.24
N PRO A 23 5.64 12.65 24.42
CA PRO A 23 4.41 11.91 24.18
C PRO A 23 4.41 11.27 22.79
N GLN A 24 3.83 10.08 22.65
CA GLN A 24 3.88 9.29 21.41
C GLN A 24 3.26 10.06 20.23
N GLU A 25 2.14 10.74 20.45
CA GLU A 25 1.44 11.52 19.43
C GLU A 25 2.28 12.70 18.95
N VAL A 26 3.04 13.32 19.85
CA VAL A 26 3.95 14.42 19.53
C VAL A 26 5.14 13.90 18.73
N ALA A 27 5.68 12.73 19.07
CA ALA A 27 6.76 12.11 18.33
C ALA A 27 6.35 11.68 16.91
N ASP A 28 5.19 11.03 16.76
CA ASP A 28 4.62 10.65 15.46
C ASP A 28 4.42 11.90 14.59
N ARG A 29 3.89 12.99 15.18
CA ARG A 29 3.68 14.28 14.49
C ARG A 29 4.99 14.98 14.10
N LEU A 30 6.00 14.95 14.97
CA LEU A 30 7.32 15.50 14.68
C LEU A 30 7.93 14.80 13.46
N LEU A 31 7.91 13.47 13.43
CA LEU A 31 8.39 12.69 12.29
C LEU A 31 7.65 13.06 11.00
N GLN A 32 6.32 13.15 11.06
CA GLN A 32 5.50 13.53 9.91
C GLN A 32 5.85 14.92 9.38
N ILE A 33 6.05 15.91 10.26
CA ILE A 33 6.46 17.27 9.86
C ILE A 33 7.84 17.24 9.22
N MET A 34 8.79 16.51 9.81
CA MET A 34 10.13 16.36 9.26
C MET A 34 10.13 15.70 7.88
N ALA A 35 9.29 14.68 7.66
CA ALA A 35 9.11 14.05 6.35
C ALA A 35 8.49 15.03 5.34
N TYR A 36 7.42 15.75 5.72
CA TYR A 36 6.76 16.72 4.87
C TYR A 36 7.67 17.88 4.44
N GLN A 37 8.55 18.32 5.34
CA GLN A 37 9.55 19.36 5.07
C GLN A 37 10.82 18.81 4.42
N GLU A 38 10.84 17.53 4.03
CA GLU A 38 11.98 16.83 3.40
C GLU A 38 13.29 16.92 4.21
N LEU A 39 13.16 16.99 5.54
CA LEU A 39 14.30 17.10 6.47
C LEU A 39 14.92 15.74 6.78
N LEU A 40 14.22 14.63 6.52
CA LEU A 40 14.68 13.28 6.86
C LEU A 40 15.82 12.81 5.93
N ASN A 41 17.01 12.74 6.52
CA ASN A 41 18.23 12.14 5.98
C ASN A 41 18.95 11.32 7.07
N ASP A 42 20.03 10.63 6.71
CA ASP A 42 20.78 9.76 7.62
C ASP A 42 21.26 10.45 8.92
N GLY A 43 21.55 11.76 8.86
CA GLY A 43 21.90 12.53 10.04
C GLY A 43 20.67 12.78 10.94
N THR A 44 19.67 13.45 10.39
CA THR A 44 18.47 13.89 11.13
C THR A 44 17.59 12.76 11.66
N VAL A 45 17.52 11.62 10.96
CA VAL A 45 16.71 10.46 11.38
C VAL A 45 17.24 9.83 12.66
N GLY A 46 18.50 10.13 13.03
CA GLY A 46 19.12 9.76 14.31
C GLY A 46 18.32 10.17 15.54
N ILE A 47 17.49 11.20 15.44
CA ILE A 47 16.65 11.71 16.53
C ILE A 47 15.71 10.60 17.04
N PHE A 48 15.25 9.72 16.15
CA PHE A 48 14.30 8.64 16.43
C PHE A 48 14.97 7.35 16.94
N GLN A 49 16.30 7.31 17.05
CA GLN A 49 17.01 6.12 17.55
C GLN A 49 16.97 5.97 19.07
N GLY A 50 16.74 7.06 19.81
CA GLY A 50 16.83 7.08 21.28
C GLY A 50 15.54 6.67 22.00
N ASN A 51 15.67 6.30 23.28
CA ASN A 51 14.55 5.92 24.17
C ASN A 51 13.61 7.08 24.56
N GLN A 52 13.93 8.31 24.16
CA GLN A 52 13.12 9.50 24.41
C GLN A 52 11.94 9.62 23.46
N ILE A 53 12.02 8.93 22.33
CA ILE A 53 10.99 8.90 21.31
C ILE A 53 10.41 7.49 21.25
N ARG A 54 9.09 7.40 21.14
CA ARG A 54 8.36 6.16 20.88
C ARG A 54 7.38 6.41 19.76
N LEU A 55 7.61 5.74 18.64
CA LEU A 55 6.75 5.82 17.48
C LEU A 55 5.75 4.67 17.49
N LYS A 56 4.53 4.98 17.04
CA LYS A 56 3.50 4.00 16.72
C LYS A 56 3.06 4.14 15.27
N GLN A 57 3.05 5.37 14.76
CA GLN A 57 2.73 5.69 13.38
C GLN A 57 3.91 6.43 12.76
N ALA A 58 4.59 5.78 11.82
CA ALA A 58 5.72 6.37 11.11
C ALA A 58 5.32 6.79 9.70
N CYS A 59 5.46 8.07 9.38
CA CYS A 59 5.33 8.59 8.02
C CYS A 59 6.67 9.17 7.61
N ILE A 60 7.35 8.50 6.69
CA ILE A 60 8.72 8.79 6.23
C ILE A 60 8.77 8.90 4.71
N ARG A 61 7.67 9.38 4.11
CA ARG A 61 7.56 9.59 2.67
C ARG A 61 8.72 10.45 2.17
N LYS A 62 9.31 10.07 1.03
CA LYS A 62 10.43 10.79 0.39
C LYS A 62 11.68 10.96 1.26
N ALA A 63 11.81 10.21 2.36
CA ALA A 63 12.98 10.31 3.23
C ALA A 63 14.25 9.84 2.51
N LYS A 64 15.30 10.66 2.57
CA LYS A 64 16.63 10.38 2.00
C LYS A 64 17.51 9.63 3.01
N ILE A 65 16.98 8.52 3.52
CA ILE A 65 17.64 7.67 4.52
C ILE A 65 18.09 6.37 3.89
N SER A 66 19.19 5.80 4.36
CA SER A 66 19.67 4.48 3.99
C SER A 66 18.92 3.37 4.73
N ALA A 67 19.00 2.13 4.21
CA ALA A 67 18.43 0.95 4.85
C ALA A 67 18.96 0.75 6.29
N GLN A 68 20.24 1.05 6.52
CA GLN A 68 20.85 0.96 7.85
C GLN A 68 20.26 1.99 8.80
N SER A 69 20.12 3.24 8.38
CA SER A 69 19.51 4.30 9.19
C SER A 69 18.03 4.03 9.45
N PHE A 70 17.29 3.53 8.46
CA PHE A 70 15.91 3.06 8.64
C PHE A 70 15.84 2.02 9.76
N LYS A 71 16.67 0.98 9.69
CA LYS A 71 16.69 -0.08 10.69
C LYS A 71 16.99 0.44 12.09
N LYS A 72 18.02 1.28 12.24
CA LYS A 72 18.42 1.88 13.52
C LYS A 72 17.33 2.80 14.10
N ALA A 73 16.66 3.57 13.25
CA ALA A 73 15.72 4.58 13.70
C ALA A 73 14.32 4.03 13.99
N PHE A 74 13.84 3.04 13.23
CA PHE A 74 12.42 2.66 13.23
C PHE A 74 12.12 1.27 13.78
N CYS A 75 13.02 0.31 13.60
CA CYS A 75 12.68 -1.10 13.84
C CYS A 75 12.64 -1.51 15.32
N HIS A 76 13.16 -0.67 16.23
CA HIS A 76 13.03 -0.89 17.68
C HIS A 76 11.72 -0.36 18.27
N HIS A 77 10.97 0.44 17.50
CA HIS A 77 9.70 1.02 17.93
C HIS A 77 8.54 0.04 17.88
N LYS A 78 7.42 0.42 18.52
CA LYS A 78 6.19 -0.36 18.54
C LYS A 78 5.25 0.04 17.40
N LEU A 79 5.76 0.03 16.16
CA LEU A 79 5.02 0.48 14.99
C LEU A 79 3.79 -0.38 14.71
N VAL A 80 2.66 0.30 14.48
CA VAL A 80 1.40 -0.26 13.97
C VAL A 80 1.17 0.19 12.52
N GLN A 81 1.73 1.34 12.15
CA GLN A 81 1.61 1.92 10.81
C GLN A 81 2.96 2.43 10.33
N LEU A 82 3.29 2.13 9.08
CA LEU A 82 4.41 2.70 8.35
C LEU A 82 3.97 3.16 6.96
N ASP A 83 4.25 4.41 6.64
CA ASP A 83 4.23 4.93 5.28
C ASP A 83 5.66 5.29 4.86
N ALA A 84 6.22 4.46 3.98
CA ALA A 84 7.57 4.55 3.43
C ALA A 84 7.58 4.92 1.95
N ALA A 85 6.50 5.53 1.44
CA ALA A 85 6.36 5.84 0.02
C ALA A 85 7.50 6.72 -0.51
N GLY A 86 8.13 6.28 -1.60
CA GLY A 86 9.14 7.04 -2.34
C GLY A 86 10.37 7.40 -1.52
N MET A 87 10.73 6.61 -0.50
CA MET A 87 12.03 6.74 0.16
C MET A 87 13.18 6.63 -0.86
N ASN A 88 14.39 7.00 -0.42
CA ASN A 88 15.65 6.90 -1.16
C ASN A 88 15.66 5.73 -2.16
N GLU A 89 15.95 6.02 -3.44
CA GLU A 89 15.87 5.07 -4.56
C GLU A 89 16.71 3.80 -4.36
N THR A 90 17.75 3.88 -3.54
CA THR A 90 18.62 2.75 -3.20
C THR A 90 18.03 1.82 -2.14
N VAL A 91 17.01 2.25 -1.39
CA VAL A 91 16.33 1.43 -0.38
C VAL A 91 15.25 0.60 -1.03
N THR A 92 15.37 -0.71 -0.84
CA THR A 92 14.49 -1.68 -1.47
C THR A 92 13.32 -2.05 -0.56
N ILE A 93 12.27 -2.64 -1.15
CA ILE A 93 11.21 -3.28 -0.37
C ILE A 93 11.79 -4.34 0.57
N ALA A 94 12.75 -5.15 0.10
CA ALA A 94 13.39 -6.18 0.92
C ALA A 94 14.12 -5.60 2.14
N ASP A 95 14.80 -4.46 1.99
CA ASP A 95 15.47 -3.78 3.11
C ASP A 95 14.47 -3.34 4.19
N VAL A 96 13.35 -2.74 3.78
CA VAL A 96 12.29 -2.32 4.70
C VAL A 96 11.70 -3.54 5.40
N MET A 97 11.38 -4.60 4.66
CA MET A 97 10.78 -5.82 5.20
C MET A 97 11.73 -6.56 6.15
N ASN A 98 13.01 -6.66 5.83
CA ASN A 98 14.04 -7.25 6.69
C ASN A 98 14.29 -6.41 7.95
N GLY A 99 14.23 -5.08 7.83
CA GLY A 99 14.27 -4.18 8.96
C GLY A 99 13.10 -4.43 9.92
N LEU A 100 11.87 -4.34 9.40
CA LEU A 100 10.64 -4.56 10.19
C LEU A 100 10.59 -5.97 10.79
N GLY A 101 11.02 -6.98 10.04
CA GLY A 101 11.10 -8.38 10.47
C GLY A 101 12.07 -8.64 11.61
N SER A 102 13.01 -7.73 11.88
CA SER A 102 13.90 -7.84 13.03
C SER A 102 13.20 -7.62 14.39
N SER A 103 11.96 -7.12 14.39
CA SER A 103 11.17 -6.88 15.60
C SER A 103 9.96 -7.79 15.68
N LYS A 104 9.96 -8.70 16.66
CA LYS A 104 8.81 -9.57 16.97
C LYS A 104 7.54 -8.78 17.27
N TRP A 105 7.67 -7.58 17.85
CA TRP A 105 6.50 -6.74 18.09
C TRP A 105 5.89 -6.24 16.78
N ILE A 106 6.71 -5.69 15.87
CA ILE A 106 6.25 -5.20 14.56
C ILE A 106 5.65 -6.36 13.75
N GLN A 107 6.31 -7.52 13.68
CA GLN A 107 5.80 -8.71 13.00
C GLN A 107 4.34 -9.04 13.38
N ASN A 108 4.01 -8.95 14.67
CA ASN A 108 2.67 -9.31 15.16
C ASN A 108 1.66 -8.15 15.18
N ASN A 109 2.10 -6.90 15.08
CA ASN A 109 1.26 -5.73 15.36
C ASN A 109 1.21 -4.69 14.23
N LEU A 110 2.05 -4.80 13.20
CA LEU A 110 1.97 -3.94 12.02
C LEU A 110 0.64 -4.22 11.29
N GLN A 111 -0.13 -3.17 11.05
CA GLN A 111 -1.46 -3.25 10.44
C GLN A 111 -1.55 -2.48 9.11
N TYR A 112 -0.77 -1.41 8.96
CA TYR A 112 -0.76 -0.58 7.76
C TYR A 112 0.66 -0.40 7.24
N LEU A 113 0.86 -0.68 5.96
CA LEU A 113 2.15 -0.58 5.30
C LEU A 113 1.98 0.01 3.89
N VAL A 114 2.72 1.07 3.60
CA VAL A 114 2.81 1.68 2.27
C VAL A 114 4.27 1.63 1.82
N LEU A 115 4.50 1.04 0.66
CA LEU A 115 5.81 0.82 0.03
C LEU A 115 5.84 1.35 -1.41
N ASP A 116 4.95 2.29 -1.71
CA ASP A 116 4.79 2.87 -3.04
C ASP A 116 6.11 3.46 -3.55
N SER A 117 6.38 3.26 -4.85
CA SER A 117 7.54 3.81 -5.55
C SER A 117 8.90 3.44 -4.95
N LEU A 118 8.99 2.33 -4.20
CA LEU A 118 10.27 1.75 -3.78
C LEU A 118 10.83 0.81 -4.84
N THR A 119 12.12 0.50 -4.75
CA THR A 119 12.73 -0.47 -5.66
C THR A 119 12.47 -1.90 -5.18
N LEU A 120 12.05 -2.75 -6.10
CA LEU A 120 12.05 -4.20 -5.91
C LEU A 120 13.27 -4.73 -6.68
N PHE A 121 14.44 -4.79 -6.02
CA PHE A 121 15.61 -5.47 -6.60
C PHE A 121 15.34 -6.97 -6.70
N PRO A 122 16.03 -7.72 -7.57
CA PRO A 122 15.77 -9.14 -7.77
C PRO A 122 16.10 -9.91 -6.49
N THR A 123 15.12 -9.99 -5.62
CA THR A 123 15.04 -11.01 -4.59
C THR A 123 14.84 -12.33 -5.32
N ASN A 124 15.47 -13.39 -4.84
CA ASN A 124 15.12 -14.72 -5.31
C ASN A 124 13.60 -14.88 -5.19
N SER A 125 12.92 -15.23 -6.28
CA SER A 125 11.44 -15.23 -6.42
C SER A 125 10.68 -16.15 -5.42
N TYR A 126 11.40 -16.77 -4.50
CA TYR A 126 10.89 -17.67 -3.47
C TYR A 126 10.85 -17.05 -2.07
N GLU A 127 11.42 -15.85 -1.86
CA GLU A 127 11.41 -15.20 -0.55
C GLU A 127 10.03 -14.61 -0.23
N ARG A 128 9.39 -15.15 0.82
CA ARG A 128 8.07 -14.74 1.29
C ARG A 128 8.17 -13.64 2.35
N PHE A 129 8.36 -12.40 1.91
CA PHE A 129 8.57 -11.26 2.81
C PHE A 129 7.31 -10.84 3.56
N PHE A 130 6.13 -10.96 2.97
CA PHE A 130 4.90 -10.41 3.53
C PHE A 130 4.28 -11.34 4.57
N SER A 131 4.37 -12.66 4.36
CA SER A 131 3.80 -13.67 5.27
C SER A 131 4.26 -13.56 6.74
N GLN A 132 5.40 -12.93 7.02
CA GLN A 132 5.88 -12.69 8.39
C GLN A 132 5.09 -11.62 9.18
N PHE A 133 4.15 -10.91 8.53
CA PHE A 133 3.33 -9.85 9.13
C PHE A 133 1.84 -10.26 9.18
N PRO A 134 1.45 -11.28 9.97
CA PRO A 134 0.07 -11.79 10.00
C PRO A 134 -0.97 -10.77 10.51
N GLY A 135 -0.51 -9.69 11.14
CA GLY A 135 -1.35 -8.58 11.60
C GLY A 135 -1.76 -7.59 10.50
N LEU A 136 -1.15 -7.66 9.30
CA LEU A 136 -1.33 -6.66 8.26
C LEU A 136 -2.76 -6.66 7.72
N ARG A 137 -3.36 -5.47 7.71
CA ARG A 137 -4.74 -5.23 7.24
C ARG A 137 -4.80 -4.39 5.97
N SER A 138 -3.84 -3.49 5.80
CA SER A 138 -3.78 -2.61 4.64
C SER A 138 -2.36 -2.58 4.09
N LEU A 139 -2.25 -2.83 2.79
CA LEU A 139 -0.99 -2.82 2.06
C LEU A 139 -1.14 -2.02 0.77
N SER A 140 -0.25 -1.04 0.57
CA SER A 140 -0.12 -0.33 -0.70
C SER A 140 1.27 -0.54 -1.27
N ILE A 141 1.30 -1.01 -2.52
CA ILE A 141 2.51 -1.24 -3.30
C ILE A 141 2.20 -0.77 -4.72
N THR A 142 2.49 0.49 -5.01
CA THR A 142 2.22 1.09 -6.33
C THR A 142 3.47 1.55 -7.04
N ASN A 143 3.45 1.56 -8.38
CA ASN A 143 4.56 2.04 -9.22
C ASN A 143 5.88 1.29 -8.96
N VAL A 144 5.80 -0.04 -8.84
CA VAL A 144 6.96 -0.91 -8.61
C VAL A 144 6.90 -2.14 -9.52
N LEU A 145 8.03 -2.82 -9.73
CA LEU A 145 8.13 -4.07 -10.51
C LEU A 145 7.57 -5.29 -9.73
N PHE A 146 6.38 -5.17 -9.18
CA PHE A 146 5.72 -6.19 -8.37
C PHE A 146 4.90 -7.14 -9.25
N GLY A 147 5.17 -8.45 -9.15
CA GLY A 147 4.62 -9.51 -10.00
C GLY A 147 3.71 -10.52 -9.31
N ASP A 148 3.31 -11.57 -10.04
CA ASP A 148 2.32 -12.57 -9.59
C ASP A 148 2.81 -13.40 -8.38
N GLU A 149 4.10 -13.74 -8.33
CA GLU A 149 4.71 -14.45 -7.20
C GLU A 149 4.64 -13.64 -5.89
N HIS A 150 4.82 -12.32 -5.99
CA HIS A 150 4.71 -11.42 -4.85
C HIS A 150 3.26 -11.26 -4.41
N LEU A 151 2.33 -11.20 -5.38
CA LEU A 151 0.89 -11.19 -5.09
C LEU A 151 0.45 -12.46 -4.35
N ALA A 152 1.00 -13.61 -4.75
CA ALA A 152 0.73 -14.89 -4.09
C ALA A 152 1.19 -14.89 -2.62
N ASP A 153 2.34 -14.28 -2.30
CA ASP A 153 2.80 -14.12 -0.91
C ASP A 153 1.86 -13.22 -0.09
N ILE A 154 1.51 -12.03 -0.62
CA ILE A 154 0.53 -11.12 0.03
C ILE A 154 -0.80 -11.82 0.26
N ALA A 155 -1.26 -12.63 -0.68
CA ALA A 155 -2.54 -13.30 -0.59
C ALA A 155 -2.62 -14.34 0.55
N THR A 156 -1.48 -14.72 1.13
CA THR A 156 -1.42 -15.58 2.32
C THR A 156 -1.76 -14.85 3.63
N LEU A 157 -1.84 -13.51 3.61
CA LEU A 157 -2.08 -12.70 4.80
C LEU A 157 -3.52 -12.89 5.32
N PRO A 158 -3.70 -13.42 6.55
CA PRO A 158 -5.01 -13.84 7.05
C PRO A 158 -5.95 -12.70 7.42
N ARG A 159 -5.45 -11.46 7.47
CA ARG A 159 -6.17 -10.27 7.93
C ARG A 159 -6.18 -9.14 6.90
N LEU A 160 -5.73 -9.39 5.67
CA LEU A 160 -5.62 -8.35 4.65
C LEU A 160 -7.02 -7.92 4.18
N GLU A 161 -7.38 -6.68 4.49
CA GLU A 161 -8.69 -6.10 4.16
C GLU A 161 -8.60 -5.09 3.01
N SER A 162 -7.44 -4.44 2.83
CA SER A 162 -7.22 -3.43 1.79
C SER A 162 -5.92 -3.67 1.06
N LEU A 163 -5.98 -3.72 -0.27
CA LEU A 163 -4.82 -3.90 -1.13
C LEU A 163 -4.83 -2.88 -2.28
N ASN A 164 -3.71 -2.20 -2.47
CA ASN A 164 -3.46 -1.39 -3.65
C ASN A 164 -2.20 -1.90 -4.37
N ILE A 165 -2.38 -2.32 -5.63
CA ILE A 165 -1.31 -2.84 -6.51
C ILE A 165 -1.23 -2.04 -7.82
N SER A 166 -1.66 -0.78 -7.80
CA SER A 166 -1.75 0.06 -8.99
C SER A 166 -0.38 0.25 -9.69
N ASN A 167 -0.37 0.28 -11.02
CA ASN A 167 0.86 0.43 -11.81
C ASN A 167 1.96 -0.58 -11.44
N THR A 168 1.60 -1.85 -11.26
CA THR A 168 2.55 -2.95 -11.04
C THR A 168 2.62 -3.88 -12.25
N SER A 169 3.49 -4.89 -12.17
CA SER A 169 3.72 -5.89 -13.22
C SER A 169 2.87 -7.15 -13.06
N VAL A 170 1.85 -7.13 -12.19
CA VAL A 170 0.89 -8.24 -12.00
C VAL A 170 0.19 -8.55 -13.33
N THR A 171 0.22 -9.82 -13.72
CA THR A 171 -0.39 -10.32 -14.95
C THR A 171 -1.65 -11.14 -14.69
N ASN A 172 -1.79 -11.68 -13.48
CA ASN A 172 -2.89 -12.55 -13.07
C ASN A 172 -3.26 -12.35 -11.59
N ILE A 173 -4.53 -12.03 -11.31
CA ILE A 173 -5.02 -11.75 -9.95
C ILE A 173 -5.58 -12.97 -9.21
N SER A 174 -5.48 -14.19 -9.77
CA SER A 174 -6.11 -15.40 -9.20
C SER A 174 -5.64 -15.72 -7.78
N ALA A 175 -4.43 -15.29 -7.39
CA ALA A 175 -3.94 -15.41 -6.02
C ALA A 175 -4.89 -14.78 -4.99
N LEU A 176 -5.60 -13.70 -5.35
CA LEU A 176 -6.54 -13.00 -4.47
C LEU A 176 -7.71 -13.87 -4.00
N LEU A 177 -7.97 -15.02 -4.63
CA LEU A 177 -8.96 -16.00 -4.16
C LEU A 177 -8.65 -16.53 -2.75
N ALA A 178 -7.39 -16.47 -2.31
CA ALA A 178 -7.00 -16.77 -0.94
C ALA A 178 -7.58 -15.75 0.07
N CYS A 179 -7.76 -14.49 -0.35
CA CYS A 179 -8.30 -13.41 0.48
C CYS A 179 -9.83 -13.22 0.35
N ARG A 180 -10.52 -14.10 -0.39
CA ARG A 180 -11.93 -13.91 -0.81
C ARG A 180 -12.93 -13.66 0.33
N ASN A 181 -12.61 -14.11 1.54
CA ASN A 181 -13.49 -14.00 2.71
C ASN A 181 -13.26 -12.74 3.56
N HIS A 182 -12.24 -11.93 3.25
CA HIS A 182 -11.88 -10.78 4.09
C HIS A 182 -11.39 -9.55 3.33
N LEU A 183 -11.04 -9.66 2.03
CA LEU A 183 -10.67 -8.50 1.23
C LEU A 183 -11.89 -7.60 0.99
N LYS A 184 -11.80 -6.34 1.41
CA LYS A 184 -12.87 -5.33 1.35
C LYS A 184 -12.57 -4.21 0.36
N SER A 185 -11.30 -3.90 0.13
CA SER A 185 -10.86 -2.86 -0.79
C SER A 185 -9.77 -3.37 -1.69
N LEU A 186 -9.95 -3.20 -3.00
CA LEU A 186 -8.98 -3.57 -4.02
C LEU A 186 -8.82 -2.43 -5.03
N THR A 187 -7.60 -1.90 -5.13
CA THR A 187 -7.24 -0.86 -6.09
C THR A 187 -6.21 -1.40 -7.06
N MET A 188 -6.56 -1.38 -8.34
CA MET A 188 -5.81 -1.93 -9.47
C MET A 188 -5.70 -0.91 -10.61
N TYR A 189 -5.57 0.37 -10.26
CA TYR A 189 -5.48 1.44 -11.24
C TYR A 189 -4.28 1.21 -12.18
N SER A 190 -4.54 1.26 -13.49
CA SER A 190 -3.52 1.16 -14.55
C SER A 190 -2.59 -0.07 -14.35
N LEU A 191 -3.19 -1.26 -14.16
CA LEU A 191 -2.47 -2.55 -14.21
C LEU A 191 -2.09 -2.92 -15.66
N LYS A 192 -1.10 -2.22 -16.22
CA LYS A 192 -0.68 -2.35 -17.63
C LYS A 192 -0.24 -3.74 -18.06
N CYS A 193 0.20 -4.58 -17.11
CA CYS A 193 0.69 -5.92 -17.38
C CYS A 193 -0.38 -7.01 -17.23
N LEU A 194 -1.63 -6.66 -16.89
CA LEU A 194 -2.73 -7.62 -16.75
C LEU A 194 -2.99 -8.32 -18.10
N LYS A 195 -2.71 -9.63 -18.16
CA LYS A 195 -2.82 -10.45 -19.39
C LYS A 195 -3.86 -11.55 -19.27
N MET A 196 -4.49 -11.71 -18.11
CA MET A 196 -5.50 -12.74 -17.91
C MET A 196 -6.77 -12.47 -18.74
N PRO A 197 -7.44 -13.50 -19.28
CA PRO A 197 -8.70 -13.34 -20.01
C PRO A 197 -9.79 -12.67 -19.15
N THR A 198 -10.61 -11.82 -19.75
CA THR A 198 -11.73 -11.11 -19.07
C THR A 198 -12.63 -12.07 -18.30
N THR A 199 -12.96 -13.24 -18.85
CA THR A 199 -13.79 -14.25 -18.16
C THR A 199 -13.17 -14.72 -16.86
N LYS A 200 -11.86 -15.02 -16.86
CA LYS A 200 -11.12 -15.41 -15.65
C LYS A 200 -11.00 -14.28 -14.64
N PHE A 201 -10.85 -13.04 -15.11
CA PHE A 201 -10.85 -11.87 -14.24
C PHE A 201 -12.19 -11.77 -13.49
N LEU A 202 -13.30 -11.87 -14.24
CA LEU A 202 -14.64 -11.83 -13.66
C LEU A 202 -14.91 -12.99 -12.70
N ASP A 203 -14.39 -14.19 -12.97
CA ASP A 203 -14.47 -15.34 -12.06
C ASP A 203 -13.81 -15.05 -10.70
N VAL A 204 -12.63 -14.41 -10.70
CA VAL A 204 -11.96 -14.00 -9.47
C VAL A 204 -12.80 -12.95 -8.74
N ILE A 205 -13.20 -11.88 -9.42
CA ILE A 205 -13.98 -10.78 -8.81
C ILE A 205 -15.32 -11.28 -8.24
N ARG A 206 -15.95 -12.28 -8.87
CA ARG A 206 -17.20 -12.90 -8.37
C ARG A 206 -17.02 -13.59 -7.02
N GLU A 207 -15.86 -14.20 -6.79
CA GLU A 207 -15.56 -14.85 -5.51
C GLU A 207 -15.20 -13.86 -4.40
N LEU A 208 -14.73 -12.66 -4.74
CA LEU A 208 -14.42 -11.58 -3.78
C LEU A 208 -15.69 -10.87 -3.27
N LYS A 209 -16.63 -11.64 -2.71
CA LYS A 209 -18.00 -11.21 -2.33
C LYS A 209 -18.05 -10.14 -1.24
N TYR A 210 -16.96 -9.98 -0.49
CA TYR A 210 -16.83 -8.99 0.59
C TYR A 210 -16.24 -7.66 0.13
N LEU A 211 -15.91 -7.50 -1.15
CA LEU A 211 -15.46 -6.22 -1.69
C LEU A 211 -16.55 -5.15 -1.55
N VAL A 212 -16.12 -4.02 -0.99
CA VAL A 212 -16.88 -2.79 -0.79
C VAL A 212 -16.36 -1.70 -1.73
N HIS A 213 -15.05 -1.69 -1.97
CA HIS A 213 -14.38 -0.75 -2.88
C HIS A 213 -13.62 -1.54 -3.94
N LEU A 214 -13.87 -1.21 -5.21
CA LEU A 214 -13.11 -1.72 -6.35
C LEU A 214 -12.72 -0.56 -7.26
N ASP A 215 -11.43 -0.49 -7.58
CA ASP A 215 -10.91 0.42 -8.59
C ASP A 215 -10.16 -0.40 -9.64
N ILE A 216 -10.69 -0.37 -10.86
CA ILE A 216 -10.10 -0.97 -12.08
C ILE A 216 -9.94 0.09 -13.17
N SER A 217 -9.84 1.35 -12.77
CA SER A 217 -9.69 2.48 -13.68
C SER A 217 -8.34 2.44 -14.41
N ASP A 218 -8.27 3.13 -15.53
CA ASP A 218 -7.07 3.23 -16.35
C ASP A 218 -6.89 4.67 -16.84
N ASN A 219 -5.66 5.08 -17.12
CA ASN A 219 -5.36 6.34 -17.80
C ASN A 219 -5.06 6.16 -19.28
N GLN A 220 -4.75 4.93 -19.69
CA GLN A 220 -4.64 4.57 -21.08
C GLN A 220 -6.03 4.18 -21.51
N HIS A 221 -6.44 4.61 -22.69
CA HIS A 221 -7.63 4.08 -23.35
C HIS A 221 -7.36 2.64 -23.80
N SER A 222 -6.96 1.78 -22.86
CA SER A 222 -6.75 0.38 -23.09
C SER A 222 -8.09 -0.13 -23.63
N GLY A 223 -8.07 -0.83 -24.75
CA GLY A 223 -9.25 -1.49 -25.29
C GLY A 223 -9.74 -2.64 -24.40
N SER A 224 -9.49 -2.55 -23.08
CA SER A 224 -9.87 -3.54 -22.10
C SER A 224 -11.39 -3.60 -22.02
N GLU A 225 -11.93 -4.78 -22.29
CA GLU A 225 -13.36 -5.05 -22.17
C GLU A 225 -13.75 -5.36 -20.71
N ILE A 226 -12.81 -5.31 -19.75
CA ILE A 226 -13.03 -5.75 -18.38
C ILE A 226 -14.14 -4.94 -17.71
N ALA A 227 -14.04 -3.61 -17.69
CA ALA A 227 -15.04 -2.76 -17.08
C ALA A 227 -16.41 -2.91 -17.76
N PHE A 228 -16.43 -2.98 -19.09
CA PHE A 228 -17.66 -3.17 -19.87
C PHE A 228 -18.34 -4.51 -19.55
N CYS A 229 -17.57 -5.60 -19.50
CA CYS A 229 -18.10 -6.92 -19.17
C CYS A 229 -18.53 -7.04 -17.71
N LEU A 230 -17.83 -6.35 -16.80
CA LEU A 230 -18.16 -6.27 -15.37
C LEU A 230 -19.56 -5.68 -15.17
N LEU A 231 -19.87 -4.55 -15.82
CA LEU A 231 -21.17 -3.88 -15.66
C LEU A 231 -22.36 -4.75 -16.12
N ARG A 232 -22.12 -5.73 -16.99
CA ARG A 232 -23.16 -6.66 -17.49
C ARG A 232 -23.40 -7.86 -16.56
N GLN A 233 -22.55 -8.06 -15.54
CA GLN A 233 -22.72 -9.16 -14.58
C GLN A 233 -23.77 -8.82 -13.51
N LYS A 234 -24.72 -9.73 -13.30
CA LYS A 234 -25.80 -9.58 -12.31
C LYS A 234 -25.43 -10.16 -10.93
N ASP A 235 -24.61 -11.19 -10.91
CA ASP A 235 -24.27 -12.01 -9.75
C ASP A 235 -22.87 -11.69 -9.19
N ILE A 236 -22.42 -10.43 -9.30
CA ILE A 236 -21.07 -10.00 -8.92
C ILE A 236 -21.10 -8.88 -7.89
N LEU A 237 -20.11 -8.82 -6.99
CA LEU A 237 -19.89 -7.69 -6.06
C LEU A 237 -21.17 -7.22 -5.32
N PRO A 238 -21.85 -8.10 -4.55
CA PRO A 238 -23.15 -7.78 -3.95
C PRO A 238 -23.08 -6.69 -2.86
N ASN A 239 -21.89 -6.45 -2.31
CA ASN A 239 -21.66 -5.48 -1.22
C ASN A 239 -20.96 -4.20 -1.69
N LEU A 240 -20.82 -4.00 -2.99
CA LEU A 240 -20.07 -2.86 -3.53
C LEU A 240 -20.73 -1.53 -3.19
N VAL A 241 -19.92 -0.60 -2.71
CA VAL A 241 -20.32 0.77 -2.38
C VAL A 241 -19.65 1.78 -3.31
N SER A 242 -18.44 1.45 -3.79
CA SER A 242 -17.60 2.32 -4.60
C SER A 242 -16.99 1.53 -5.75
N LEU A 243 -17.19 2.03 -6.97
CA LEU A 243 -16.58 1.48 -8.17
C LEU A 243 -15.87 2.60 -8.93
N ASP A 244 -14.58 2.44 -9.23
CA ASP A 244 -13.91 3.30 -10.21
C ASP A 244 -13.60 2.52 -11.49
N ILE A 245 -14.15 3.00 -12.60
CA ILE A 245 -13.97 2.48 -13.96
C ILE A 245 -13.59 3.61 -14.92
N SER A 246 -13.02 4.70 -14.39
CA SER A 246 -12.54 5.83 -15.18
C SER A 246 -11.56 5.39 -16.28
N GLY A 247 -11.55 6.12 -17.39
CA GLY A 247 -10.71 5.86 -18.57
C GLY A 247 -11.24 4.82 -19.56
N ASN A 248 -12.35 4.14 -19.24
CA ASN A 248 -12.96 3.13 -20.10
C ASN A 248 -13.98 3.76 -21.08
N LYS A 249 -13.53 4.09 -22.30
CA LYS A 249 -14.36 4.75 -23.33
C LYS A 249 -15.60 4.00 -23.80
N SER A 250 -15.64 2.68 -23.65
CA SER A 250 -16.75 1.83 -24.09
C SER A 250 -17.93 1.80 -23.12
N ILE A 251 -17.83 2.47 -21.97
CA ILE A 251 -18.88 2.51 -20.95
C ILE A 251 -19.94 3.56 -21.32
N THR A 252 -21.21 3.14 -21.32
CA THR A 252 -22.39 3.98 -21.59
C THR A 252 -23.27 4.13 -20.34
N ASP A 253 -24.13 5.15 -20.33
CA ASP A 253 -25.06 5.43 -19.23
C ASP A 253 -25.98 4.24 -18.94
N GLU A 254 -26.48 3.56 -19.97
CA GLU A 254 -27.40 2.43 -19.81
C GLU A 254 -26.72 1.26 -19.06
N ALA A 255 -25.45 0.99 -19.36
CA ALA A 255 -24.68 -0.05 -18.70
C ALA A 255 -24.44 0.28 -17.23
N VAL A 256 -24.10 1.54 -16.95
CA VAL A 256 -23.90 2.04 -15.58
C VAL A 256 -25.20 2.00 -14.78
N GLU A 257 -26.30 2.51 -15.34
CA GLU A 257 -27.59 2.55 -14.66
C GLU A 257 -28.10 1.13 -14.35
N ALA A 258 -27.99 0.20 -15.30
CA ALA A 258 -28.37 -1.19 -15.10
C ALA A 258 -27.56 -1.86 -13.97
N PHE A 259 -26.28 -1.50 -13.82
CA PHE A 259 -25.40 -2.02 -12.77
C PHE A 259 -25.74 -1.43 -11.39
N VAL A 260 -25.97 -0.12 -11.31
CA VAL A 260 -26.27 0.60 -10.06
C VAL A 260 -27.66 0.25 -9.53
N ARG A 261 -28.68 0.11 -10.40
CA ARG A 261 -30.04 -0.28 -9.99
C ARG A 261 -30.09 -1.60 -9.21
N GLN A 262 -29.14 -2.50 -9.46
CA GLN A 262 -29.03 -3.79 -8.74
C GLN A 262 -28.28 -3.69 -7.41
N ARG A 263 -27.65 -2.53 -7.12
CA ARG A 263 -26.77 -2.32 -5.96
C ARG A 263 -27.15 -1.03 -5.23
N PRO A 264 -28.22 -1.05 -4.42
CA PRO A 264 -28.74 0.15 -3.74
C PRO A 264 -27.79 0.75 -2.71
N ARG A 265 -26.71 0.05 -2.33
CA ARG A 265 -25.67 0.53 -1.41
C ARG A 265 -24.53 1.27 -2.14
N MET A 266 -24.56 1.39 -3.46
CA MET A 266 -23.56 2.17 -4.17
C MET A 266 -23.75 3.67 -3.91
N HIS A 267 -22.65 4.35 -3.58
CA HIS A 267 -22.62 5.79 -3.32
C HIS A 267 -21.57 6.52 -4.18
N PHE A 268 -20.63 5.78 -4.79
CA PHE A 268 -19.60 6.35 -5.65
C PHE A 268 -19.44 5.52 -6.93
N ILE A 269 -19.41 6.22 -8.06
CA ILE A 269 -18.96 5.67 -9.33
C ILE A 269 -18.02 6.65 -10.04
N GLY A 270 -16.80 6.20 -10.31
CA GLY A 270 -15.80 6.95 -11.07
C GLY A 270 -15.98 6.71 -12.57
N LEU A 271 -16.35 7.77 -13.29
CA LEU A 271 -16.66 7.75 -14.74
C LEU A 271 -15.81 8.72 -15.56
N LEU A 272 -14.76 9.30 -14.97
CA LEU A 272 -13.93 10.29 -15.65
C LEU A 272 -13.30 9.66 -16.91
N GLY A 273 -13.44 10.32 -18.06
CA GLY A 273 -12.89 9.79 -19.31
C GLY A 273 -13.62 8.57 -19.88
N THR A 274 -14.85 8.30 -19.41
CA THR A 274 -15.79 7.39 -20.08
C THR A 274 -16.75 8.15 -20.99
N ALA A 275 -17.63 7.44 -21.72
CA ALA A 275 -18.72 8.06 -22.46
C ALA A 275 -20.02 8.19 -21.64
N ALA A 276 -20.02 7.70 -20.39
CA ALA A 276 -21.10 7.85 -19.43
C ALA A 276 -20.87 9.09 -18.55
N GLY A 277 -21.94 9.84 -18.21
CA GLY A 277 -21.80 11.09 -17.47
C GLY A 277 -23.06 11.91 -17.31
#